data_AF-A0A7X9YAW5-F1
#
_entry.id   AF-A0A7X9YAW5-F1
#
_cell.length_a   1.000
_cell.length_b   1.000
_cell.length_c   1.000
_cell.angle_alpha   90.00
_cell.angle_beta   90.00
_cell.angle_gamma   90.00
#
_symmetry.space_group_name_H-M   'P 1'
#
loop_
_entity.id
_entity.type
_entity.pdbx_description
1 polymer ?
#
loop_
_entity_poly.entity_id
_entity_poly.type
_entity_poly.pdbx_seq_one_letter_code
_entity_poly.pdbx_strand_id
1 'polypeptide(L)' 'MTPTIDLLASHRSDRSFQSTPVSDEHLDAILRAGHLAPTSFNAQHISVVVVRDANTRQRIAAVAGGQPW' A
#
# COMPACT_ATOMS: atom_id res chain seq x y z
N MET A 1 -11.53 -13.56 -19.10
CA MET A 1 -10.62 -12.46 -19.49
C MET A 1 -9.21 -12.88 -19.08
N THR A 2 -8.20 -12.00 -19.10
CA THR A 2 -6.89 -12.36 -18.52
C THR A 2 -6.96 -12.28 -16.99
N PRO A 3 -6.14 -13.06 -16.25
CA PRO A 3 -6.15 -13.04 -14.78
C PRO A 3 -5.94 -11.63 -14.19
N THR A 4 -5.14 -10.79 -14.85
CA THR A 4 -4.92 -9.39 -14.43
C THR A 4 -6.19 -8.55 -14.54
N ILE A 5 -6.95 -8.68 -15.64
CA ILE A 5 -8.17 -7.89 -15.82
C ILE A 5 -9.24 -8.34 -14.82
N ASP A 6 -9.39 -9.65 -14.60
CA ASP A 6 -10.33 -10.20 -13.63
C ASP A 6 -10.00 -9.72 -12.20
N LEU A 7 -8.71 -9.70 -11.83
CA LEU A 7 -8.26 -9.17 -10.54
C LEU A 7 -8.61 -7.68 -10.38
N LEU A 8 -8.31 -6.85 -11.38
CA LEU A 8 -8.57 -5.41 -11.33
C LEU A 8 -10.07 -5.11 -11.23
N ALA A 9 -10.92 -5.85 -11.96
CA ALA A 9 -12.37 -5.69 -11.91
C ALA A 9 -12.99 -6.14 -10.59
N SER A 10 -12.31 -6.97 -9.80
CA SER A 10 -12.78 -7.49 -8.51
C SER A 10 -12.39 -6.62 -7.30
N HIS A 11 -11.74 -5.47 -7.52
CA HIS A 11 -11.22 -4.61 -6.47
C HIS A 11 -12.30 -4.15 -5.50
N ARG A 12 -11.97 -4.20 -4.21
CA ARG A 12 -12.73 -3.60 -3.10
C ARG A 12 -11.75 -3.17 -2.01
N SER A 13 -12.05 -2.06 -1.33
CA SER A 13 -11.27 -1.64 -0.18
C SER A 13 -11.65 -2.47 1.06
N ASP A 14 -10.67 -3.07 1.71
CA ASP A 14 -10.84 -3.75 2.99
C ASP A 14 -10.48 -2.82 4.16
N ARG A 15 -11.11 -3.06 5.31
CA ARG A 15 -10.91 -2.30 6.57
C ARG A 15 -10.82 -3.22 7.79
N SER A 16 -10.67 -4.53 7.56
CA SER A 16 -10.55 -5.54 8.60
C SER A 16 -9.33 -6.41 8.31
N PHE A 17 -8.24 -6.19 9.05
CA PHE A 17 -6.96 -6.84 8.82
C PHE A 17 -6.55 -7.74 9.98
N GLN A 18 -5.77 -8.78 9.67
CA GLN A 18 -5.11 -9.61 10.68
C GLN A 18 -3.91 -8.86 11.29
N SER A 19 -3.46 -9.28 12.47
CA SER A 19 -2.23 -8.78 13.10
C SER A 19 -0.95 -9.29 12.43
N THR A 20 -1.08 -10.25 11.50
CA THR A 20 0.05 -10.81 10.74
C THR A 20 0.74 -9.72 9.93
N PRO A 21 2.06 -9.50 10.10
CA PRO A 21 2.79 -8.49 9.34
C PRO A 21 2.91 -8.89 7.86
N VAL A 22 2.93 -7.89 6.98
CA VAL A 22 3.31 -8.08 5.58
C VAL A 22 4.80 -8.40 5.52
N SER A 23 5.14 -9.53 4.89
CA SER A 23 6.52 -9.96 4.67
C SER A 23 7.29 -8.96 3.82
N ASP A 24 8.61 -8.92 3.97
CA ASP A 24 9.45 -8.02 3.19
C ASP A 24 9.41 -8.35 1.68
N GLU A 25 9.34 -9.64 1.33
CA GLU A 25 9.18 -10.09 -0.06
C GLU A 25 7.93 -9.51 -0.73
N HIS A 26 6.78 -9.57 -0.03
CA HIS A 26 5.54 -8.99 -0.56
C HIS A 26 5.63 -7.47 -0.64
N LEU A 27 6.21 -6.82 0.38
CA LEU A 27 6.40 -5.37 0.39
C LEU A 27 7.27 -4.92 -0.79
N ASP A 28 8.39 -5.59 -1.04
CA ASP A 28 9.30 -5.28 -2.14
C ASP A 28 8.62 -5.45 -3.50
N ALA A 29 7.83 -6.51 -3.69
CA ALA A 29 7.06 -6.72 -4.91
C ALA A 29 6.06 -5.57 -5.18
N ILE A 30 5.36 -5.10 -4.13
CA ILE A 30 4.41 -3.98 -4.21
C ILE A 30 5.14 -2.69 -4.56
N LEU A 31 6.22 -2.37 -3.86
CA LEU A 31 7.01 -1.16 -4.09
C LEU A 31 7.61 -1.15 -5.50
N ARG A 32 8.12 -2.30 -5.97
CA ARG A 32 8.65 -2.45 -7.32
C ARG A 32 7.57 -2.23 -8.39
N ALA A 33 6.37 -2.78 -8.20
CA ALA A 33 5.26 -2.54 -9.11
C ALA A 33 4.88 -1.06 -9.19
N GLY A 34 4.85 -0.36 -8.05
CA GLY A 34 4.62 1.09 -7.99
C GLY A 34 5.73 1.90 -8.66
N HIS A 35 7.00 1.54 -8.42
CA HIS A 35 8.16 2.21 -9.03
C HIS A 35 8.19 2.08 -10.57
N LEU A 36 7.74 0.94 -11.10
CA LEU A 36 7.67 0.70 -12.54
C LEU A 36 6.50 1.42 -13.23
N ALA A 37 5.59 2.06 -12.48
CA ALA A 37 4.53 2.85 -13.06
C ALA A 37 5.09 4.10 -13.77
N PRO A 38 4.50 4.51 -14.92
CA PRO A 38 4.99 5.67 -15.65
C PRO A 38 4.83 6.94 -14.82
N THR A 39 5.83 7.81 -14.89
CA THR A 39 5.76 9.17 -14.33
C THR A 39 6.05 10.19 -15.43
N SER A 40 5.53 11.40 -15.29
CA SER A 40 5.78 12.48 -16.25
C SER A 40 7.29 12.67 -16.42
N PHE A 41 7.78 12.65 -17.67
CA PHE A 41 9.20 12.73 -18.02
C PHE A 41 10.12 11.72 -17.29
N ASN A 42 9.57 10.58 -16.83
CA ASN A 42 10.28 9.63 -15.97
C ASN A 42 10.88 10.27 -14.69
N ALA A 43 10.30 11.38 -14.24
CA ALA A 43 10.90 12.21 -13.21
C ALA A 43 10.77 11.65 -11.79
N GLN A 44 9.92 10.63 -11.57
CA GLN A 44 9.83 9.89 -10.30
C GLN A 44 9.62 10.80 -9.07
N HIS A 45 8.78 11.84 -9.19
CA HIS A 45 8.44 12.78 -8.11
C HIS A 45 7.53 12.17 -7.02
N ILE A 46 7.84 10.96 -6.57
CA ILE A 46 7.07 10.22 -5.57
C ILE A 46 8.07 9.66 -4.55
N SER A 47 7.75 9.79 -3.27
CA SER A 47 8.47 9.12 -2.19
C SER A 47 7.47 8.32 -1.37
N VAL A 48 7.87 7.12 -0.95
CA VAL A 48 7.07 6.22 -0.13
C VAL A 48 7.77 6.03 1.21
N VAL A 49 7.04 6.25 2.30
CA VAL A 49 7.53 5.99 3.66
C VAL A 49 6.76 4.80 4.23
N VAL A 50 7.48 3.71 4.50
CA VAL A 50 6.89 2.52 5.12
C VAL A 50 6.95 2.66 6.64
N VAL A 51 5.78 2.64 7.29
CA VAL A 51 5.67 2.77 8.75
C VAL A 51 5.26 1.43 9.36
N ARG A 52 6.22 0.77 10.04
CA ARG A 52 5.97 -0.50 10.76
C ARG A 52 5.79 -0.30 12.27
N ASP A 53 6.32 0.79 12.83
CA ASP A 53 6.19 1.09 14.26
C ASP A 53 4.72 1.36 14.66
N ALA A 54 4.24 0.62 15.66
CA ALA A 54 2.85 0.66 16.10
C ALA A 54 2.47 2.02 16.70
N ASN A 55 3.36 2.67 17.45
CA ASN A 55 3.08 3.99 18.05
C ASN A 55 2.90 5.05 16.95
N THR A 56 3.82 5.06 15.99
CA THR A 56 3.74 5.96 14.83
C THR A 56 2.48 5.73 14.01
N ARG A 57 2.09 4.46 13.78
CA ARG A 57 0.82 4.13 13.12
C ARG A 57 -0.40 4.65 13.88
N GLN A 58 -0.44 4.51 15.21
CA GLN A 58 -1.54 5.05 16.02
C GLN A 58 -1.65 6.57 15.92
N ARG A 59 -0.52 7.28 15.87
CA ARG A 59 -0.49 8.73 15.67
C ARG A 59 -1.03 9.12 14.28
N ILE A 60 -0.68 8.35 13.24
CA ILE A 60 -1.21 8.55 11.88
C ILE A 60 -2.73 8.31 11.85
N ALA A 61 -3.22 7.24 12.48
CA ALA A 61 -4.64 6.95 12.58
C ALA A 61 -5.41 8.09 13.26
N ALA A 62 -4.87 8.66 14.35
CA ALA A 62 -5.48 9.78 15.06
C ALA A 62 -5.63 11.02 14.18
N VAL A 63 -4.59 11.41 13.43
CA VAL A 63 -4.68 12.57 12.52
C VAL A 63 -5.58 12.30 11.30
N ALA A 64 -5.74 11.03 10.91
CA ALA A 64 -6.62 10.60 9.83
C ALA A 64 -8.10 10.47 10.26
N GLY A 65 -8.50 10.99 11.43
CA GLY A 65 -9.89 10.91 11.90
C GLY A 65 -10.21 9.65 12.72
N GLY A 66 -9.21 9.05 13.35
CA GLY A 66 -9.37 7.88 14.21
C GLY A 66 -9.65 6.58 13.45
N GLN A 67 -9.18 6.47 12.21
CA GLN A 67 -9.39 5.28 11.38
C GLN A 67 -8.62 4.08 11.98
N PRO A 68 -9.31 2.99 12.39
CA PRO A 68 -8.68 1.89 13.13
C PRO A 68 -7.94 0.86 12.25
N TRP A 69 -8.12 0.92 10.93
CA TRP A 69 -7.56 -0.05 9.97
C TRP A 69 -6.12 0.24 9.56
#